data_AF-A0A946QM65-F1
#
_entry.id   AF-A0A946QM65-F1
#
_cell.length_a   1.000
_cell.length_b   1.000
_cell.length_c   1.000
_cell.angle_alpha   90.00
_cell.angle_beta   90.00
_cell.angle_gamma   90.00
#
_symmetry.space_group_name_H-M   'P 1'
#
loop_
_entity.id
_entity.type
_entity.pdbx_description
1 polymer ?
#
loop_
_entity_poly.entity_id
_entity_poly.type
_entity_poly.pdbx_seq_one_letter_code
_entity_poly.pdbx_strand_id
1 'polypeptide(L)'
;MLATLVLGGCVNATVDEMTYNEPTAGIGESSVVILGRRHAPDYDTEFDFIECIGDHIHSGDPSIEVINELAFINELYPWFEPRTAPMQPRAIDQLLQLPPVAQRFTEMKLEYMIWIDGNTVDTESTGSMSCGIGPGFAGCFGFGTWGTESEYEATIWDFTD
;
A
#
# COMPACT_ATOMS: atom_id res chain seq x y z
N MET A 1 -21.90 -12.28 42.15
CA MET A 1 -22.11 -12.36 40.68
C MET A 1 -21.57 -11.05 40.11
N LEU A 2 -20.32 -11.05 39.66
CA LEU A 2 -19.65 -9.86 39.11
C LEU A 2 -20.10 -9.70 37.66
N ALA A 3 -20.79 -8.60 37.34
CA ALA A 3 -21.19 -8.28 35.97
C ALA A 3 -20.08 -7.44 35.32
N THR A 4 -19.29 -8.08 34.46
CA THR A 4 -18.28 -7.39 33.63
C THR A 4 -19.00 -6.66 32.51
N LEU A 5 -19.15 -5.34 32.61
CA LEU A 5 -19.61 -4.53 31.48
C LEU A 5 -18.47 -4.45 30.46
N VAL A 6 -18.66 -5.02 29.27
CA VAL A 6 -17.78 -4.81 28.13
C VAL A 6 -18.13 -3.45 27.55
N LEU A 7 -17.26 -2.47 27.75
CA LEU A 7 -17.34 -1.17 27.08
C LEU A 7 -16.91 -1.39 25.62
N GLY A 8 -17.86 -1.33 24.69
CA GLY A 8 -17.58 -1.30 23.25
C GLY A 8 -17.35 0.15 22.79
N GLY A 9 -16.32 0.36 21.97
CA GLY A 9 -16.14 1.59 21.20
C GLY A 9 -16.63 1.42 19.77
N CYS A 10 -17.08 2.50 19.13
CA CYS A 10 -17.41 2.53 17.71
C CYS A 10 -16.41 3.44 16.99
N VAL A 11 -15.90 2.98 15.86
CA VAL A 11 -15.15 3.80 14.89
C VAL A 11 -16.03 3.96 13.65
N ASN A 12 -15.95 5.10 12.98
CA ASN A 12 -16.57 5.30 11.68
C ASN A 12 -15.45 5.42 10.64
N ALA A 13 -15.56 4.68 9.55
CA ALA A 13 -14.62 4.71 8.43
C ALA A 13 -15.41 4.84 7.13
N THR A 14 -14.97 5.74 6.26
CA THR A 14 -15.52 5.94 4.92
C THR A 14 -14.43 5.63 3.91
N VAL A 15 -14.76 4.85 2.89
CA VAL A 15 -13.84 4.49 1.81
C VAL A 15 -14.44 5.03 0.51
N ASP A 16 -13.70 5.91 -0.14
CA ASP A 16 -14.02 6.44 -1.46
C ASP A 16 -13.13 5.74 -2.49
N GLU A 17 -13.75 4.97 -3.40
CA GLU A 17 -13.06 4.26 -4.47
C GLU A 17 -13.35 4.92 -5.82
N MET A 18 -12.29 5.23 -6.56
CA MET A 18 -12.38 5.84 -7.88
C MET A 18 -11.46 5.10 -8.84
N THR A 19 -12.03 4.38 -9.80
CA THR A 19 -11.27 3.67 -10.83
C THR A 19 -11.35 4.42 -12.15
N TYR A 20 -10.19 4.72 -12.73
CA TYR A 20 -10.08 5.35 -14.04
C TYR A 20 -9.48 4.35 -15.02
N ASN A 21 -10.11 4.18 -16.19
CA ASN A 21 -9.69 3.23 -17.23
C ASN A 21 -9.65 1.77 -16.73
N GLU A 22 -10.81 1.22 -16.39
CA GLU A 22 -10.93 -0.19 -15.99
C GLU A 22 -10.31 -1.14 -17.04
N PRO A 23 -9.44 -2.08 -16.62
CA PRO A 23 -8.88 -3.07 -17.53
C PRO A 23 -9.98 -3.96 -18.11
N THR A 24 -10.03 -4.08 -19.44
CA THR A 24 -11.01 -4.94 -20.12
C THR A 24 -10.48 -6.33 -20.49
N ALA A 25 -9.17 -6.56 -20.30
CA ALA A 25 -8.49 -7.82 -20.62
C ALA A 25 -8.00 -8.50 -19.34
N GLY A 26 -8.07 -9.83 -19.32
CA GLY A 26 -7.45 -10.64 -18.27
C GLY A 26 -5.97 -10.84 -18.57
N ILE A 27 -5.16 -11.01 -17.52
CA ILE A 27 -3.70 -11.03 -17.61
C ILE A 27 -3.12 -12.35 -18.18
N GLY A 28 -3.94 -13.36 -18.45
CA GLY A 28 -3.49 -14.62 -19.06
C GLY A 28 -2.47 -15.40 -18.22
N GLU A 29 -1.36 -15.82 -18.85
CA GLU A 29 -0.25 -16.59 -18.24
C GLU A 29 0.92 -15.69 -17.83
N SER A 30 0.65 -14.40 -17.71
CA SER A 30 1.65 -13.35 -17.57
C SER A 30 1.81 -12.93 -16.13
N SER A 31 3.00 -12.48 -15.77
CA SER A 31 3.29 -12.11 -14.39
C SER A 31 3.07 -10.62 -14.17
N VAL A 32 2.74 -10.29 -12.92
CA VAL A 32 2.57 -8.93 -12.43
C VAL A 32 3.51 -8.66 -11.28
N VAL A 33 4.09 -7.46 -11.23
CA VAL A 33 4.83 -7.00 -10.06
C VAL A 33 4.11 -5.82 -9.40
N ILE A 34 4.05 -5.84 -8.07
CA ILE A 34 3.46 -4.76 -7.27
C ILE A 34 4.61 -4.06 -6.53
N LEU A 35 4.75 -2.76 -6.76
CA LEU A 35 5.81 -1.95 -6.17
C LEU A 35 5.22 -0.82 -5.34
N GLY A 36 5.68 -0.67 -4.09
CA GLY A 36 5.36 0.48 -3.25
C GLY A 36 6.35 1.63 -3.46
N ARG A 37 5.90 2.88 -3.28
CA ARG A 37 6.80 4.05 -3.33
C ARG A 37 7.65 4.15 -2.05
N ARG A 38 8.97 3.96 -2.16
CA ARG A 38 9.92 3.93 -1.02
C ARG A 38 10.78 5.19 -0.82
N HIS A 39 10.33 6.38 -1.22
CA HIS A 39 11.22 7.55 -1.38
C HIS A 39 11.19 8.59 -0.25
N ALA A 40 10.40 8.39 0.80
CA ALA A 40 10.43 9.27 1.96
C ALA A 40 10.66 8.47 3.25
N PRO A 41 11.45 9.00 4.20
CA PRO A 41 11.87 8.29 5.40
C PRO A 41 10.74 7.98 6.41
N ASP A 42 9.55 8.57 6.21
CA ASP A 42 8.30 8.27 6.95
C ASP A 42 7.32 7.42 6.11
N TYR A 43 7.76 6.94 4.94
CA TYR A 43 6.94 6.14 4.02
C TYR A 43 7.41 4.69 4.05
N ASP A 44 6.96 3.96 5.05
CA ASP A 44 6.74 2.54 4.86
C ASP A 44 5.29 2.40 4.41
N THR A 45 5.03 2.33 3.10
CA THR A 45 3.97 1.41 2.67
C THR A 45 4.39 0.07 3.27
N GLU A 46 3.76 -0.31 4.37
CA GLU A 46 4.13 -1.48 5.15
C GLU A 46 4.25 -2.67 4.18
N PHE A 47 5.35 -3.42 4.25
CA PHE A 47 5.53 -4.60 3.39
C PHE A 47 4.30 -5.52 3.44
N ASP A 48 3.70 -5.61 4.62
CA ASP A 48 2.46 -6.31 4.92
C ASP A 48 1.27 -5.82 4.05
N PHE A 49 1.23 -4.55 3.66
CA PHE A 49 0.20 -4.01 2.76
C PHE A 49 0.37 -4.50 1.32
N ILE A 50 1.60 -4.49 0.80
CA ILE A 50 1.90 -5.01 -0.55
C ILE A 50 1.63 -6.53 -0.59
N GLU A 51 2.02 -7.26 0.45
CA GLU A 51 1.70 -8.68 0.59
C GLU A 51 0.19 -8.92 0.66
N CYS A 52 -0.55 -8.12 1.44
CA CYS A 52 -2.01 -8.20 1.53
C CYS A 52 -2.70 -8.01 0.17
N ILE A 53 -2.22 -7.08 -0.67
CA ILE A 53 -2.75 -6.87 -2.01
C ILE A 53 -2.43 -8.08 -2.90
N GLY A 54 -1.19 -8.58 -2.85
CA GLY A 54 -0.79 -9.78 -3.59
C GLY A 54 -1.66 -10.99 -3.23
N ASP A 55 -1.86 -11.24 -1.94
CA ASP A 55 -2.73 -12.30 -1.42
C ASP A 55 -4.18 -12.12 -1.86
N HIS A 56 -4.69 -10.88 -1.84
CA HIS A 56 -6.05 -10.58 -2.29
C HIS A 56 -6.24 -10.90 -3.77
N ILE A 57 -5.31 -10.47 -4.63
CA ILE A 57 -5.33 -10.77 -6.07
C ILE A 57 -5.27 -12.28 -6.30
N HIS A 58 -4.34 -12.97 -5.65
CA HIS A 58 -4.18 -14.42 -5.79
C HIS A 58 -5.40 -15.21 -5.27
N SER A 59 -6.08 -14.69 -4.24
CA SER A 59 -7.33 -15.28 -3.74
C SER A 59 -8.50 -15.12 -4.71
N GLY A 60 -8.51 -14.03 -5.50
CA GLY A 60 -9.51 -13.77 -6.54
C GLY A 60 -9.27 -14.58 -7.80
N ASP A 61 -8.02 -14.68 -8.23
CA ASP A 61 -7.60 -15.47 -9.38
C ASP A 61 -6.21 -16.12 -9.14
N PRO A 62 -6.16 -17.43 -8.89
CA PRO A 62 -4.90 -18.12 -8.60
C PRO A 62 -4.03 -18.33 -9.83
N SER A 63 -4.52 -18.02 -11.05
CA SER A 63 -3.69 -18.06 -12.26
C SER A 63 -2.75 -16.86 -12.36
N ILE A 64 -3.00 -15.81 -11.57
CA ILE A 64 -2.19 -14.60 -11.53
C ILE A 64 -0.89 -14.85 -10.76
N GLU A 65 0.25 -14.80 -11.46
CA GLU A 65 1.57 -14.87 -10.85
C GLU A 65 2.00 -13.47 -10.39
N VAL A 66 1.97 -13.23 -9.08
CA VAL A 66 2.47 -12.00 -8.47
C VAL A 66 3.95 -12.19 -8.08
N ILE A 67 4.84 -11.47 -8.77
CA ILE A 67 6.27 -11.47 -8.46
C ILE A 67 6.50 -10.69 -7.16
N ASN A 68 7.26 -11.28 -6.24
CA ASN A 68 7.66 -10.62 -5.00
C ASN A 68 8.53 -9.39 -5.28
N GLU A 69 8.21 -8.27 -4.64
CA GLU A 69 8.91 -6.99 -4.80
C GLU A 69 10.43 -7.11 -4.58
N LEU A 70 10.88 -7.77 -3.51
CA LEU A 70 12.31 -7.92 -3.21
C LEU A 70 13.01 -8.81 -4.25
N ALA A 71 12.35 -9.86 -4.73
CA ALA A 71 12.91 -10.70 -5.79
C ALA A 71 13.11 -9.89 -7.08
N PHE A 72 12.10 -9.08 -7.46
CA PHE A 72 12.16 -8.19 -8.62
C PHE A 72 13.31 -7.16 -8.51
N ILE A 73 13.41 -6.46 -7.36
CA ILE A 73 14.46 -5.46 -7.13
C ILE A 73 15.86 -6.09 -7.25
N ASN A 74 16.05 -7.28 -6.68
CA ASN A 74 17.34 -7.98 -6.71
C ASN A 74 17.72 -8.42 -8.14
N GLU A 75 16.77 -8.93 -8.92
CA GLU A 75 17.03 -9.37 -10.30
C GLU A 75 17.39 -8.20 -11.23
N LEU A 76 16.83 -7.02 -10.94
CA LEU A 76 17.04 -5.77 -11.67
C LEU A 76 18.01 -4.81 -10.96
N TYR A 77 18.90 -5.33 -10.12
CA TYR A 77 19.95 -4.53 -9.54
C TYR A 77 20.87 -3.95 -10.64
N PRO A 78 21.20 -2.64 -10.62
CA PRO A 78 20.91 -1.63 -9.60
C PRO A 78 19.78 -0.64 -9.97
N TRP A 79 18.91 -0.96 -10.94
CA TRP A 79 17.99 0.00 -11.55
C TRP A 79 16.73 0.34 -10.73
N PHE A 80 16.34 -0.55 -9.81
CA PHE A 80 15.17 -0.38 -8.93
C PHE A 80 15.52 -0.21 -7.44
N GLU A 81 16.76 0.17 -7.14
CA GLU A 81 17.16 0.55 -5.78
C GLU A 81 16.49 1.87 -5.36
N PRO A 82 16.26 2.13 -4.06
CA PRO A 82 15.54 3.32 -3.59
C PRO A 82 16.12 4.68 -4.04
N ARG A 83 17.35 4.72 -4.57
CA ARG A 83 18.00 5.94 -5.07
C ARG A 83 18.05 6.05 -6.59
N THR A 84 17.78 4.98 -7.30
CA THR A 84 17.91 4.87 -8.76
C THR A 84 16.60 4.48 -9.43
N ALA A 85 15.64 3.99 -8.66
CA ALA A 85 14.32 3.61 -9.14
C ALA A 85 13.64 4.77 -9.88
N PRO A 86 13.07 4.53 -11.06
CA PRO A 86 12.37 5.53 -11.83
C PRO A 86 11.11 5.99 -11.10
N MET A 87 10.91 7.31 -10.99
CA MET A 87 9.76 7.91 -10.31
C MET A 87 8.54 8.14 -11.20
N GLN A 88 8.68 7.89 -12.50
CA GLN A 88 7.65 8.17 -13.49
C GLN A 88 7.59 7.03 -14.51
N PRO A 89 6.41 6.66 -15.01
CA PRO A 89 6.24 5.63 -16.02
C PRO A 89 7.18 5.82 -17.23
N ARG A 90 7.28 7.06 -17.74
CA ARG A 90 8.14 7.38 -18.89
C ARG A 90 9.63 7.07 -18.67
N ALA A 91 10.10 7.08 -17.42
CA ALA A 91 11.49 6.75 -17.11
C ALA A 91 11.73 5.22 -17.18
N ILE A 92 10.68 4.41 -17.04
CA ILE A 92 10.76 2.96 -17.22
C ILE A 92 10.89 2.61 -18.69
N ASP A 93 10.17 3.30 -19.58
CA ASP A 93 10.35 3.14 -21.04
C ASP A 93 11.81 3.37 -21.46
N GLN A 94 12.48 4.33 -20.81
CA GLN A 94 13.91 4.58 -21.03
C GLN A 94 14.80 3.48 -20.47
N LEU A 95 14.45 2.90 -19.32
CA LEU A 95 15.18 1.76 -18.76
C LEU A 95 15.01 0.50 -19.61
N LEU A 96 13.83 0.28 -20.20
CA LEU A 96 13.58 -0.83 -21.12
C LEU A 96 14.36 -0.71 -22.44
N GLN A 97 14.92 0.46 -22.76
CA GLN A 97 15.87 0.58 -23.89
C GLN A 97 17.24 -0.02 -23.57
N LEU A 98 17.56 -0.27 -22.28
CA LEU A 98 18.79 -0.92 -21.88
C LEU A 98 18.64 -2.44 -22.08
N PRO A 99 19.46 -3.07 -22.94
CA PRO A 99 19.38 -4.51 -23.19
C PRO A 99 19.36 -5.41 -21.94
N PRO A 100 20.15 -5.17 -20.87
CA PRO A 100 20.10 -6.04 -19.69
C PRO A 100 18.77 -5.95 -18.95
N VAL A 101 18.11 -4.78 -18.93
CA VAL A 101 16.83 -4.61 -18.22
C VAL A 101 15.70 -5.29 -19.01
N ALA A 102 15.62 -5.02 -20.32
CA ALA A 102 14.62 -5.62 -21.20
C ALA A 102 14.67 -7.16 -21.22
N GLN A 103 15.88 -7.73 -21.19
CA GLN A 103 16.06 -9.19 -21.12
C GLN A 103 15.46 -9.76 -19.83
N ARG A 104 15.71 -9.13 -18.67
CA ARG A 104 15.12 -9.59 -17.39
C ARG A 104 13.60 -9.51 -17.37
N PHE A 105 13.01 -8.44 -17.90
CA PHE A 105 11.56 -8.32 -18.02
C PHE A 105 10.97 -9.46 -18.87
N THR A 106 11.63 -9.77 -19.99
CA THR A 106 11.21 -10.87 -20.88
C THR A 106 11.39 -12.25 -20.22
N GLU A 107 12.51 -12.47 -19.50
CA GLU A 107 12.79 -13.72 -18.78
C GLU A 107 11.76 -14.00 -17.67
N MET A 108 11.33 -12.96 -16.97
CA MET A 108 10.29 -13.04 -15.93
C MET A 108 8.86 -13.03 -16.49
N LYS A 109 8.70 -12.88 -17.81
CA LYS A 109 7.40 -12.68 -18.48
C LYS A 109 6.56 -11.57 -17.83
N LEU A 110 7.23 -10.49 -17.46
CA LEU A 110 6.60 -9.36 -16.78
C LEU A 110 5.85 -8.51 -17.80
N GLU A 111 4.53 -8.56 -17.75
CA GLU A 111 3.66 -7.79 -18.65
C GLU A 111 3.02 -6.59 -17.94
N TYR A 112 2.68 -6.74 -16.67
CA TYR A 112 2.04 -5.69 -15.89
C TYR A 112 2.88 -5.26 -14.71
N MET A 113 2.95 -3.95 -14.48
CA MET A 113 3.51 -3.39 -13.25
C MET A 113 2.48 -2.49 -12.57
N ILE A 114 2.20 -2.80 -11.30
CA ILE A 114 1.30 -2.04 -10.45
C ILE A 114 2.15 -1.18 -9.53
N TRP A 115 2.11 0.13 -9.75
CA TRP A 115 2.77 1.10 -8.91
C TRP A 115 1.79 1.65 -7.88
N ILE A 116 2.08 1.45 -6.59
CA ILE A 116 1.26 1.93 -5.48
C ILE A 116 1.95 3.14 -4.86
N ASP A 117 1.25 4.27 -4.90
CA ASP A 117 1.56 5.45 -4.14
C ASP A 117 0.53 5.66 -3.04
N GLY A 118 0.95 6.18 -1.91
CA GLY A 118 -0.01 6.57 -0.88
C GLY A 118 0.66 7.10 0.36
N ASN A 119 -0.14 7.77 1.18
CA ASN A 119 0.28 8.34 2.44
C ASN A 119 -0.88 8.27 3.43
N THR A 120 -0.53 7.98 4.68
CA THR A 120 -1.46 8.08 5.81
C THR A 120 -1.05 9.27 6.66
N VAL A 121 -2.00 10.15 6.97
CA VAL A 121 -1.79 11.33 7.79
C VAL A 121 -2.73 11.31 8.98
N ASP A 122 -2.19 11.55 10.17
CA ASP A 122 -3.00 11.80 11.35
C ASP A 122 -3.71 13.15 11.17
N THR A 123 -5.03 13.15 11.32
CA THR A 123 -5.84 14.37 11.29
C THR A 123 -5.99 14.94 12.70
N GLU A 124 -6.74 16.05 12.84
CA GLU A 124 -6.83 16.73 14.13
C GLU A 124 -7.36 15.80 15.25
N SER A 125 -6.65 15.79 16.39
CA SER A 125 -7.10 15.12 17.60
C SER A 125 -7.74 16.14 18.54
N THR A 126 -8.96 15.83 19.01
CA THR A 126 -9.71 16.68 19.94
C THR A 126 -10.07 15.87 21.17
N GLY A 127 -9.88 16.46 22.36
CA GLY A 127 -10.28 15.83 23.61
C GLY A 127 -10.37 16.82 24.76
N SER A 128 -11.02 16.40 25.84
CA SER A 128 -11.03 17.17 27.08
C SER A 128 -10.84 16.23 28.28
N MET A 129 -10.22 16.75 29.33
CA MET A 129 -9.95 16.02 30.56
C MET A 129 -10.35 16.87 31.75
N SER A 130 -11.15 16.28 32.64
CA SER A 130 -11.62 16.90 33.87
C SER A 130 -11.11 16.11 35.07
N CYS A 131 -10.57 16.80 36.07
CA CYS A 131 -10.05 16.19 37.29
C CYS A 131 -10.84 16.67 38.49
N GLY A 132 -11.17 15.75 39.39
CA GLY A 132 -11.95 16.05 40.60
C GLY A 132 -11.42 15.30 41.83
N ILE A 133 -11.59 15.93 42.99
CA ILE A 133 -11.26 15.34 44.30
C ILE A 133 -12.50 15.45 45.18
N GLY A 134 -12.92 14.32 45.74
CA GLY A 134 -14.03 14.19 46.68
C GLY A 134 -13.64 13.37 47.93
N PRO A 135 -14.49 13.32 48.96
CA PRO A 135 -14.19 12.56 50.17
C PRO A 135 -14.10 11.06 49.85
N GLY A 136 -12.87 10.53 49.86
CA GLY A 136 -12.56 9.12 49.60
C GLY A 136 -12.20 8.77 48.16
N PHE A 137 -12.22 9.72 47.22
CA PHE A 137 -11.80 9.46 45.83
C PHE A 137 -11.19 10.70 45.16
N ALA A 138 -10.21 10.47 44.30
CA ALA A 138 -9.65 11.47 43.39
C ALA A 138 -9.47 10.81 42.04
N GLY A 139 -9.82 11.50 40.96
CA GLY A 139 -9.73 10.91 39.63
C GLY A 139 -9.92 11.95 38.54
N CYS A 140 -9.41 11.61 37.36
CA CYS A 140 -9.62 12.39 36.16
C CYS A 140 -10.37 11.56 35.13
N PHE A 141 -11.35 12.18 34.49
CA PHE A 141 -12.10 11.60 33.39
C PHE A 141 -11.99 12.51 32.19
N GLY A 142 -11.65 11.93 31.04
CA GLY A 142 -11.54 12.64 29.79
C GLY A 142 -11.99 11.81 28.61
N PHE A 143 -12.30 12.48 27.52
CA PHE A 143 -12.58 11.87 26.23
C PHE A 143 -11.59 12.42 25.21
N GLY A 144 -11.16 11.57 24.29
CA GLY A 144 -10.31 11.93 23.17
C GLY A 144 -10.86 11.30 21.90
N THR A 145 -10.71 12.02 20.80
CA THR A 145 -10.98 11.57 19.44
C THR A 145 -9.73 11.87 18.62
N TRP A 146 -9.34 10.94 17.78
CA TRP A 146 -8.29 11.08 16.79
C TRP A 146 -8.87 10.60 15.46
N GLY A 147 -8.44 11.24 14.38
CA GLY A 147 -8.75 10.80 13.04
C GLY A 147 -7.47 10.50 12.29
N THR A 148 -7.61 9.67 11.26
CA THR A 148 -6.53 9.29 10.36
C THR A 148 -7.14 9.28 8.96
N GLU A 149 -6.43 9.87 8.00
CA GLU A 149 -6.84 9.91 6.60
C GLU A 149 -5.73 9.24 5.77
N SER A 150 -6.12 8.32 4.90
CA SER A 150 -5.20 7.57 4.05
C SER A 150 -5.63 7.71 2.60
N GLU A 151 -4.72 8.19 1.76
CA GLU A 151 -4.92 8.29 0.31
C GLU A 151 -3.97 7.30 -0.38
N TYR A 152 -4.52 6.45 -1.25
CA TYR A 152 -3.75 5.48 -2.02
C TYR A 152 -4.14 5.55 -3.49
N GLU A 153 -3.14 5.58 -4.38
CA GLU A 153 -3.28 5.57 -5.83
C GLU A 153 -2.52 4.37 -6.39
N ALA A 154 -3.23 3.51 -7.13
CA ALA A 154 -2.64 2.40 -7.86
C ALA A 154 -2.61 2.75 -9.36
N THR A 155 -1.42 2.77 -9.95
CA THR A 155 -1.25 2.94 -11.40
C THR A 155 -0.82 1.61 -12.02
N ILE A 156 -1.59 1.11 -12.98
CA ILE A 156 -1.27 -0.12 -13.73
C ILE A 156 -0.59 0.26 -15.03
N TRP A 157 0.59 -0.30 -15.27
CA TRP A 157 1.33 -0.15 -16.53
C TRP A 157 1.37 -1.48 -17.26
N ASP A 158 1.06 -1.40 -18.56
CA ASP A 158 1.12 -2.51 -19.50
C ASP A 158 2.36 -2.34 -20.38
N PHE A 159 3.20 -3.37 -20.45
CA PHE A 159 4.39 -3.42 -21.30
C PHE A 159 4.16 -4.18 -22.61
N THR A 160 2.95 -4.71 -22.82
CA THR A 160 2.54 -5.29 -24.09
C THR A 160 2.05 -4.18 -25.01
N ASP A 161 2.62 -4.13 -26.21
CA ASP A 161 2.28 -3.19 -27.29
C ASP A 161 1.55 -3.95 -28.41
#